data_AF-A0A357CTD5-F1
#
_entry.id   AF-A0A357CTD5-F1
#
_cell.length_a   1.000
_cell.length_b   1.000
_cell.length_c   1.000
_cell.angle_alpha   90.00
_cell.angle_beta   90.00
_cell.angle_gamma   90.00
#
_symmetry.space_group_name_H-M   'P 1'
#
loop_
_entity.id
_entity.type
_entity.pdbx_description
1 polymer ?
#
loop_
_entity_poly.entity_id
_entity_poly.type
_entity_poly.pdbx_seq_one_letter_code
_entity_poly.pdbx_strand_id
1 'polypeptide(L)'
;AIEILREASVRLPGPFGQTIGIVGGFILGDTAVRAGLISPIMTIVVALTAICSFVSPSFGVAITMRILRFPLIIIAQIGGLYGLSIATIFLLINLAGIRSFGVPFLSPLVPLNLSDLKDSFFVAPRWMMVKRPSAYEPIDQRRAGSKANNWWEAAFNPPQRRPRGGGKKR
;
A
#
# COMPACT_ATOMS: atom_id res chain seq x y z
N ALA A 1 -15.98 17.63 8.18
CA ALA A 1 -15.70 18.68 7.18
C ALA A 1 -15.59 18.12 5.75
N ILE A 2 -14.76 17.11 5.50
CA ILE A 2 -14.54 16.56 4.14
C ILE A 2 -15.80 15.96 3.51
N GLU A 3 -16.66 15.22 4.24
CA GLU A 3 -17.92 14.69 3.70
C GLU A 3 -18.89 15.79 3.21
N ILE A 4 -19.11 16.83 4.03
CA ILE A 4 -20.04 17.93 3.73
C ILE A 4 -19.54 18.75 2.54
N LEU A 5 -18.24 19.05 2.49
CA LEU A 5 -17.62 19.71 1.34
C LEU A 5 -17.72 18.86 0.07
N ARG A 6 -17.61 17.53 0.20
CA ARG A 6 -17.74 16.60 -0.92
C ARG A 6 -19.17 16.56 -1.46
N GLU A 7 -20.18 16.51 -0.58
CA GLU A 7 -21.59 16.53 -0.96
C GLU A 7 -22.01 17.86 -1.61
N ALA A 8 -21.49 18.98 -1.11
CA ALA A 8 -21.66 20.30 -1.73
C ALA A 8 -20.97 20.40 -3.10
N SER A 9 -19.75 19.85 -3.24
CA SER A 9 -18.99 19.89 -4.49
C SER A 9 -19.61 19.05 -5.62
N VAL A 10 -20.27 17.94 -5.27
CA VAL A 10 -20.97 17.06 -6.22
C VAL A 10 -22.24 17.72 -6.76
N ARG A 11 -22.87 18.62 -5.99
CA ARG A 11 -24.08 19.34 -6.39
C ARG A 11 -23.81 20.60 -7.23
N LEU A 12 -22.54 21.00 -7.40
CA LEU A 12 -22.17 22.22 -8.11
C LEU A 12 -21.44 21.88 -9.42
N PRO A 13 -21.73 22.58 -10.54
CA PRO A 13 -21.08 22.31 -11.82
C PRO A 13 -19.59 22.68 -11.80
N GLY A 14 -18.78 21.75 -12.35
CA GLY A 14 -17.34 21.79 -12.63
C GLY A 14 -16.46 22.79 -11.84
N PRO A 15 -16.37 24.07 -12.25
CA PRO A 15 -15.41 25.03 -11.68
C PRO A 15 -15.67 25.42 -10.22
N PHE A 16 -16.94 25.40 -9.79
CA PHE A 16 -17.31 25.85 -8.44
C PHE A 16 -16.92 24.82 -7.37
N GLY A 17 -16.95 23.53 -7.69
CA GLY A 17 -16.52 22.47 -6.78
C GLY A 17 -15.04 22.56 -6.41
N GLN A 18 -14.17 22.85 -7.39
CA GLN A 18 -12.74 23.05 -7.16
C GLN A 18 -12.46 24.33 -6.36
N THR A 19 -13.16 25.42 -6.69
CA THR A 19 -13.00 26.72 -6.01
C THR A 19 -13.40 26.64 -4.53
N ILE A 20 -14.55 26.02 -4.23
CA ILE A 20 -15.00 25.83 -2.84
C ILE A 20 -14.07 24.88 -2.08
N GLY A 21 -13.52 23.86 -2.73
CA GLY A 21 -12.53 22.98 -2.12
C GLY A 21 -11.25 23.72 -1.70
N ILE A 22 -10.74 24.60 -2.56
CA ILE A 22 -9.52 25.38 -2.28
C ILE A 22 -9.79 26.43 -1.19
N VAL A 23 -10.83 27.25 -1.37
CA VAL A 23 -11.15 28.35 -0.44
C VAL A 23 -11.59 27.81 0.92
N GLY A 24 -12.45 26.78 0.93
CA GLY A 24 -12.93 26.15 2.15
C GLY A 24 -11.81 25.44 2.92
N GLY A 25 -10.92 24.72 2.23
CA GLY A 25 -9.78 24.06 2.85
C GLY A 25 -8.77 25.05 3.45
N PHE A 26 -8.46 26.13 2.73
CA PHE A 26 -7.52 27.16 3.19
C PHE A 26 -8.07 27.96 4.38
N ILE A 27 -9.30 28.48 4.30
CA ILE A 27 -9.89 29.30 5.36
C ILE A 27 -10.13 28.48 6.63
N LEU A 28 -10.69 27.26 6.53
CA LEU A 28 -10.87 26.40 7.69
C LEU A 28 -9.53 25.97 8.31
N GLY A 29 -8.51 25.73 7.48
CA GLY A 29 -7.17 25.40 7.95
C GLY A 29 -6.51 26.56 8.72
N ASP A 30 -6.51 27.76 8.14
CA ASP A 30 -5.93 28.96 8.75
C ASP A 30 -6.67 29.35 10.04
N THR A 31 -8.00 29.36 10.02
CA THR A 31 -8.81 29.68 11.21
C THR A 31 -8.63 28.65 12.32
N ALA A 32 -8.53 27.35 12.02
CA ALA A 32 -8.28 26.32 13.03
C ALA A 32 -6.92 26.50 13.73
N VAL A 33 -5.90 26.91 12.98
CA VAL A 33 -4.57 27.21 13.54
C VAL A 33 -4.61 28.48 14.39
N ARG A 34 -5.23 29.56 13.89
CA ARG A 34 -5.36 30.84 14.63
C ARG A 34 -6.21 30.71 15.89
N ALA A 35 -7.24 29.86 15.86
CA ALA A 35 -8.08 29.57 17.01
C ALA A 35 -7.39 28.68 18.06
N GLY A 36 -6.16 28.20 17.80
CA GLY A 36 -5.40 27.35 18.72
C GLY A 36 -5.94 25.92 18.83
N LEU A 37 -6.82 25.48 17.93
CA LEU A 37 -7.36 24.12 17.93
C LEU A 37 -6.31 23.09 17.48
N ILE A 38 -5.37 23.51 16.64
CA ILE A 38 -4.35 22.65 16.03
C ILE A 38 -3.02 23.42 15.96
N SER A 39 -1.89 22.74 16.23
CA SER A 39 -0.57 23.38 16.12
C SER A 39 -0.14 23.51 14.65
N PRO A 40 0.59 24.58 14.26
CA PRO A 40 1.07 24.77 12.89
C PRO A 40 1.89 23.58 12.36
N ILE A 41 2.72 22.99 13.23
CA ILE A 41 3.55 21.82 12.90
C ILE A 41 2.68 20.61 12.57
N MET A 42 1.62 20.36 13.34
CA MET A 42 0.69 19.26 13.11
C MET A 42 -0.04 19.41 11.78
N THR A 43 -0.46 20.63 11.42
CA THR A 43 -1.10 20.94 10.13
C THR A 43 -0.19 20.59 8.95
N ILE A 44 1.11 20.91 9.03
CA ILE A 44 2.08 20.57 7.98
C ILE A 44 2.20 19.05 7.81
N VAL A 45 2.33 18.30 8.91
CA VAL A 45 2.45 16.83 8.88
C VAL A 45 1.20 16.18 8.28
N VAL A 46 0.01 16.66 8.64
CA VAL A 46 -1.26 16.14 8.10
C VAL A 46 -1.41 16.47 6.61
N ALA A 47 -1.08 17.69 6.19
CA ALA A 47 -1.14 18.10 4.78
C ALA A 47 -0.20 17.26 3.89
N LEU A 48 1.05 17.05 4.32
CA LEU A 48 2.00 16.17 3.64
C LEU A 48 1.45 14.74 3.54
N THR A 49 0.90 14.21 4.64
CA THR A 49 0.35 12.86 4.63
C THR A 49 -0.87 12.74 3.69
N ALA A 50 -1.70 13.79 3.59
CA ALA A 50 -2.83 13.82 2.68
C ALA A 50 -2.38 13.81 1.21
N ILE A 51 -1.34 14.58 0.86
CA ILE A 51 -0.76 14.61 -0.49
C ILE A 51 -0.17 13.23 -0.83
N CYS A 52 0.62 12.64 0.07
CA CYS A 52 1.18 11.30 -0.12
C CYS A 52 0.11 10.22 -0.31
N SER A 53 -1.08 10.40 0.28
CA SER A 53 -2.19 9.45 0.10
C SER A 53 -2.69 9.37 -1.34
N PHE A 54 -2.46 10.39 -2.18
CA PHE A 54 -2.82 10.37 -3.61
C PHE A 54 -1.83 9.59 -4.48
N VAL A 55 -0.66 9.22 -3.94
CA VAL A 55 0.33 8.37 -4.65
C VAL A 55 -0.16 6.92 -4.75
N SER A 56 -1.06 6.49 -3.87
CA SER A 56 -1.62 5.13 -3.91
C SER A 56 -2.50 4.94 -5.15
N PRO A 57 -2.12 4.06 -6.11
CA PRO A 57 -2.85 3.90 -7.37
C PRO A 57 -4.17 3.13 -7.19
N SER A 58 -4.38 2.48 -6.04
CA SER A 58 -5.55 1.64 -5.78
C SER A 58 -6.54 2.34 -4.83
N PHE A 59 -7.71 2.68 -5.36
CA PHE A 59 -8.78 3.34 -4.61
C PHE A 59 -9.29 2.51 -3.43
N GLY A 60 -9.42 1.18 -3.60
CA GLY A 60 -9.84 0.27 -2.52
C GLY A 60 -8.91 0.33 -1.31
N VAL A 61 -7.59 0.23 -1.53
CA VAL A 61 -6.59 0.32 -0.45
C VAL A 61 -6.59 1.70 0.19
N ALA A 62 -6.79 2.78 -0.58
CA ALA A 62 -6.87 4.14 -0.05
C ALA A 62 -8.07 4.31 0.90
N ILE A 63 -9.24 3.76 0.56
CA ILE A 63 -10.41 3.78 1.45
C ILE A 63 -10.15 2.94 2.70
N THR A 64 -9.61 1.73 2.55
CA THR A 64 -9.29 0.86 3.69
C THR A 64 -8.33 1.53 4.67
N MET A 65 -7.27 2.17 4.16
CA MET A 65 -6.31 2.91 4.99
C MET A 65 -6.97 4.11 5.71
N ARG A 66 -7.95 4.77 5.09
CA ARG A 66 -8.71 5.85 5.73
C ARG A 66 -9.57 5.34 6.89
N ILE A 67 -10.29 4.24 6.67
CA ILE A 67 -11.15 3.63 7.70
C ILE A 67 -10.29 3.13 8.87
N LEU A 68 -9.16 2.48 8.58
CA LEU A 68 -8.24 1.95 9.58
C LEU A 68 -7.59 3.06 10.43
N ARG A 69 -7.46 4.26 9.89
CA ARG A 69 -6.81 5.39 10.58
C ARG A 69 -7.58 5.84 11.81
N PHE A 70 -8.91 5.85 11.76
CA PHE A 70 -9.75 6.30 12.87
C PHE A 70 -9.56 5.48 14.16
N PRO A 71 -9.66 4.14 14.15
CA PRO A 71 -9.41 3.34 15.36
C PRO A 71 -7.97 3.45 15.83
N LEU A 72 -6.98 3.52 14.93
CA LEU A 72 -5.58 3.72 15.32
C LEU A 72 -5.36 5.05 16.06
N ILE A 73 -6.01 6.14 15.61
CA ILE A 73 -5.93 7.45 16.28
C ILE A 73 -6.59 7.39 17.66
N ILE A 74 -7.75 6.74 17.80
CA ILE A 74 -8.43 6.60 19.09
C ILE A 74 -7.55 5.83 20.09
N ILE A 75 -6.97 4.70 19.65
CA ILE A 75 -6.07 3.91 20.50
C ILE A 75 -4.80 4.69 20.86
N ALA A 76 -4.25 5.45 19.91
CA ALA A 76 -3.08 6.31 20.17
C ALA A 76 -3.41 7.47 21.10
N GLN A 77 -4.63 8.01 21.07
CA GLN A 77 -5.06 9.07 21.97
C GLN A 77 -5.20 8.58 23.42
N ILE A 78 -5.71 7.35 23.61
CA ILE A 78 -5.90 6.76 24.94
C ILE A 78 -4.59 6.20 25.50
N GLY A 79 -3.86 5.43 24.68
CA GLY A 79 -2.66 4.69 25.10
C GLY A 79 -1.34 5.33 24.70
N GLY A 80 -1.34 6.51 24.09
CA GLY A 80 -0.15 7.19 23.61
C GLY A 80 0.64 6.35 22.58
N LEU A 81 1.96 6.50 22.60
CA LEU A 81 2.87 5.74 21.74
C LEU A 81 2.80 4.22 22.00
N TYR A 82 2.55 3.82 23.25
CA TYR A 82 2.44 2.41 23.64
C TYR A 82 1.21 1.76 22.98
N GLY A 83 0.04 2.39 23.09
CA GLY A 83 -1.18 1.93 22.43
C GLY A 83 -1.02 1.85 20.91
N LEU A 84 -0.39 2.86 20.30
CA LEU A 84 -0.09 2.85 18.86
C LEU A 84 0.82 1.69 18.47
N SER A 85 1.85 1.39 19.25
CA SER A 85 2.78 0.29 18.97
C SER A 85 2.08 -1.07 18.97
N ILE A 86 1.23 -1.33 19.97
CA ILE A 86 0.47 -2.58 20.07
C ILE A 86 -0.53 -2.69 18.92
N ALA A 87 -1.27 -1.62 18.64
CA ALA A 87 -2.25 -1.62 17.55
C ALA A 87 -1.58 -1.83 16.18
N THR A 88 -0.37 -1.30 15.99
CA THR A 88 0.41 -1.50 14.76
C THR A 88 0.90 -2.94 14.65
N ILE A 89 1.37 -3.56 15.73
CA ILE A 89 1.78 -4.97 15.74
C ILE A 89 0.59 -5.88 15.44
N PHE A 90 -0.56 -5.63 16.09
CA PHE A 90 -1.80 -6.38 15.83
C PHE A 90 -2.23 -6.30 14.37
N LEU A 91 -2.16 -5.09 13.78
CA LEU A 91 -2.44 -4.87 12.36
C LEU A 91 -1.50 -5.69 11.46
N LEU A 92 -0.19 -5.68 11.75
CA LEU A 92 0.80 -6.43 10.97
C LEU A 92 0.54 -7.94 11.02
N ILE A 93 0.20 -8.48 12.20
CA ILE A 93 -0.16 -9.89 12.36
C ILE A 93 -1.39 -10.22 11.51
N ASN A 94 -2.41 -9.37 11.51
CA ASN A 94 -3.61 -9.58 10.72
C ASN A 94 -3.30 -9.57 9.21
N LEU A 95 -2.50 -8.61 8.73
CA LEU A 95 -2.06 -8.55 7.34
C LEU A 95 -1.22 -9.77 6.92
N ALA A 96 -0.39 -10.31 7.82
CA ALA A 96 0.40 -11.51 7.54
C ALA A 96 -0.46 -12.78 7.39
N GLY A 97 -1.63 -12.81 8.04
CA GLY A 97 -2.59 -13.91 7.93
C GLY A 97 -3.40 -13.89 6.64
N ILE A 98 -3.63 -12.72 6.04
CA ILE A 98 -4.46 -12.57 4.84
C ILE A 98 -3.70 -13.07 3.59
N ARG A 99 -4.34 -13.99 2.85
CA ARG A 99 -3.88 -14.50 1.56
C ARG A 99 -4.76 -13.91 0.45
N SER A 100 -4.15 -13.25 -0.54
CA SER A 100 -4.82 -12.80 -1.76
C SER A 100 -4.47 -13.76 -2.89
N PHE A 101 -5.46 -14.48 -3.42
CA PHE A 101 -5.28 -15.48 -4.49
C PHE A 101 -4.14 -16.50 -4.22
N GLY A 102 -4.00 -16.93 -2.95
CA GLY A 102 -2.96 -17.87 -2.51
C GLY A 102 -1.61 -17.22 -2.17
N VAL A 103 -1.40 -15.95 -2.50
CA VAL A 103 -0.18 -15.20 -2.18
C VAL A 103 -0.38 -14.39 -0.88
N PRO A 104 0.57 -14.41 0.07
CA PRO A 104 0.47 -13.56 1.27
C PRO A 104 0.43 -12.07 0.90
N PHE A 105 -0.46 -11.31 1.56
CA PHE A 105 -0.64 -9.87 1.28
C PHE A 105 0.64 -9.06 1.49
N LEU A 106 1.48 -9.50 2.43
CA LEU A 106 2.81 -8.92 2.70
C LEU A 106 3.93 -9.51 1.84
N SER A 107 3.67 -10.23 0.75
CA SER A 107 4.73 -10.66 -0.16
C SER A 107 5.37 -9.45 -0.85
N PRO A 108 6.71 -9.31 -0.93
CA PRO A 108 7.79 -10.26 -0.62
C PRO A 108 8.44 -10.11 0.78
N LEU A 109 7.84 -9.35 1.70
CA LEU A 109 8.29 -9.25 3.10
C LEU A 109 8.01 -10.55 3.86
N VAL A 110 6.92 -11.23 3.55
CA VAL A 110 6.56 -12.53 4.13
C VAL A 110 6.06 -13.42 2.98
N PRO A 111 6.79 -14.47 2.56
CA PRO A 111 8.12 -14.92 2.97
C PRO A 111 9.25 -14.01 2.42
N LEU A 112 10.27 -13.74 3.23
CA LEU A 112 11.41 -12.88 2.87
C LEU A 112 12.17 -13.42 1.65
N ASN A 113 11.99 -12.77 0.50
CA ASN A 113 12.75 -13.05 -0.72
C ASN A 113 13.52 -11.80 -1.16
N LEU A 114 14.82 -11.74 -0.83
CA LEU A 114 15.69 -10.58 -1.10
C LEU A 114 15.75 -10.21 -2.60
N SER A 115 15.67 -11.20 -3.49
CA SER A 115 15.65 -10.97 -4.94
C SER A 115 14.38 -10.23 -5.38
N ASP A 116 13.22 -10.61 -4.84
CA ASP A 116 11.93 -9.99 -5.18
C ASP A 116 11.74 -8.66 -4.44
N LEU A 117 12.41 -8.48 -3.29
CA LEU A 117 12.40 -7.23 -2.52
C LEU A 117 13.02 -6.07 -3.32
N LYS A 118 14.14 -6.34 -4.02
CA LYS A 118 14.79 -5.34 -4.89
C LYS A 118 13.84 -4.88 -6.00
N ASP A 119 13.14 -5.81 -6.64
CA ASP A 119 12.18 -5.53 -7.72
C ASP A 119 10.92 -4.81 -7.21
N SER A 120 10.59 -4.92 -5.92
CA SER A 120 9.46 -4.25 -5.26
C SER A 120 9.76 -2.78 -4.93
N PHE A 121 10.95 -2.47 -4.41
CA PHE A 121 11.35 -1.09 -4.12
C PHE A 121 11.84 -0.34 -5.36
N PHE A 122 12.51 -1.04 -6.27
CA PHE A 122 13.01 -0.48 -7.53
C PHE A 122 12.47 -1.31 -8.69
N VAL A 123 11.43 -0.81 -9.35
CA VAL A 123 10.84 -1.48 -10.53
C VAL A 123 11.83 -1.43 -11.69
N ALA A 124 12.57 -2.52 -11.88
CA ALA A 124 13.44 -2.67 -13.03
C ALA A 124 12.62 -2.65 -14.34
N PRO A 125 13.15 -2.11 -15.44
CA PRO A 125 12.46 -2.15 -16.73
C PRO A 125 12.12 -3.58 -17.17
N ARG A 126 10.96 -3.78 -17.80
CA ARG A 126 10.42 -5.11 -18.15
C ARG A 126 11.37 -5.99 -18.97
N TRP A 127 12.26 -5.39 -19.76
CA TRP A 127 13.26 -6.06 -20.59
C TRP A 127 14.46 -6.61 -19.82
N MET A 128 14.70 -6.15 -18.59
CA MET A 128 15.79 -6.64 -17.71
C MET A 128 15.31 -7.74 -16.75
N MET A 129 13.99 -7.92 -16.60
CA MET A 129 13.40 -8.93 -15.71
C MET A 129 13.41 -10.33 -16.35
N VAL A 130 14.37 -11.17 -15.99
CA VAL A 130 14.52 -12.55 -16.51
C VAL A 130 13.71 -13.57 -15.70
N LYS A 131 13.55 -13.36 -14.39
CA LYS A 131 12.87 -14.29 -13.47
C LYS A 131 11.42 -13.86 -13.20
N ARG A 132 10.54 -14.83 -12.95
CA ARG A 132 9.19 -14.59 -12.44
C ARG A 132 9.25 -14.39 -10.92
N PRO A 133 8.41 -13.52 -10.34
CA PRO A 133 8.37 -13.36 -8.89
C PRO A 133 8.08 -14.70 -8.22
N SER A 134 8.87 -15.03 -7.22
CA SER A 134 8.79 -16.33 -6.52
C SER A 134 7.52 -16.44 -5.66
N ALA A 135 6.89 -15.31 -5.34
CA ALA A 135 5.63 -15.20 -4.62
C ALA A 135 4.46 -15.98 -5.26
N TYR A 136 4.46 -16.14 -6.58
CA TYR A 136 3.38 -16.82 -7.32
C TYR A 136 3.58 -18.34 -7.45
N GLU A 137 4.65 -18.90 -6.85
CA GLU A 137 5.05 -20.29 -7.03
C GLU A 137 4.97 -20.80 -8.49
N PRO A 138 5.58 -20.09 -9.47
CA PRO A 138 5.45 -20.46 -10.87
C PRO A 138 6.19 -21.78 -11.15
N ILE A 139 5.57 -22.65 -11.96
CA ILE A 139 6.15 -23.92 -12.43
C ILE A 139 7.48 -23.68 -13.17
N ASP A 140 7.53 -22.61 -13.97
CA ASP A 140 8.74 -22.15 -14.66
C ASP A 140 9.18 -20.81 -14.07
N GLN A 141 10.41 -20.75 -13.57
CA GLN A 141 10.98 -19.55 -12.95
C GLN A 141 11.46 -18.53 -13.99
N ARG A 142 11.69 -18.93 -15.25
CA ARG A 142 12.13 -18.03 -16.32
C ARG A 142 10.93 -17.39 -17.00
N ARG A 143 11.02 -16.10 -17.35
CA ARG A 143 10.01 -15.44 -18.18
C ARG A 143 10.20 -15.87 -19.64
N ALA A 144 9.11 -16.30 -20.27
CA ALA A 144 9.09 -16.56 -21.71
C ALA A 144 9.39 -15.24 -22.45
N GLY A 145 10.55 -15.18 -23.10
CA GLY A 145 11.07 -13.96 -23.73
C GLY A 145 12.44 -13.48 -23.23
N SER A 146 13.04 -14.13 -22.22
CA SER A 146 14.46 -13.91 -21.92
C SER A 146 15.32 -14.31 -23.12
N LYS A 147 16.36 -13.55 -23.46
CA LYS A 147 17.27 -13.85 -24.60
C LYS A 147 18.05 -15.17 -24.45
N ALA A 148 17.92 -15.87 -23.33
CA ALA A 148 18.59 -17.13 -23.00
C ALA A 148 17.69 -18.36 -23.19
N ASN A 149 16.77 -18.34 -24.17
CA ASN A 149 15.82 -19.43 -24.40
C ASN A 149 16.36 -20.35 -25.50
N ASN A 150 17.15 -21.34 -25.09
CA ASN A 150 17.47 -22.49 -25.93
C ASN A 150 16.26 -23.43 -25.92
N TRP A 151 15.52 -23.52 -27.03
CA TRP A 151 14.31 -24.34 -27.12
C TRP A 151 14.59 -25.82 -26.83
N TRP A 152 15.79 -26.31 -27.15
CA TRP A 152 16.21 -27.68 -26.92
C TRP A 152 16.37 -27.99 -25.43
N GLU A 153 16.89 -27.07 -24.62
CA GLU A 153 17.00 -27.25 -23.17
C GLU A 153 15.63 -27.40 -22.50
N ALA A 154 14.62 -26.66 -22.97
CA ALA A 154 13.26 -26.78 -22.46
C ALA A 154 12.57 -28.08 -22.88
N ALA A 155 12.92 -28.63 -24.05
CA ALA A 155 12.40 -29.91 -24.53
C ALA A 155 12.98 -31.11 -23.74
N PHE A 156 14.26 -31.05 -23.36
CA PHE A 156 14.93 -32.15 -22.64
C PHE A 156 14.90 -32.00 -21.10
N ASN A 157 14.66 -30.80 -20.57
CA ASN A 157 14.54 -30.55 -19.14
C ASN A 157 13.20 -29.86 -18.81
N PRO A 158 12.08 -30.59 -18.85
CA PRO A 158 10.77 -30.02 -18.55
C PRO A 158 10.72 -29.52 -17.10
N PRO A 159 10.02 -28.40 -16.83
CA PRO A 159 9.94 -27.84 -15.49
C PRO A 159 9.29 -28.84 -14.52
N GLN A 160 10.07 -29.28 -13.54
CA GLN A 160 9.64 -30.25 -12.53
C GLN A 160 8.73 -29.56 -11.51
N ARG A 161 7.55 -30.13 -11.26
CA ARG A 161 6.66 -29.64 -10.19
C ARG A 161 7.33 -29.87 -8.83
N ARG A 162 7.66 -28.79 -8.11
CA ARG A 162 8.10 -28.91 -6.72
C ARG A 162 6.92 -29.42 -5.86
N PRO A 163 7.15 -30.33 -4.89
CA PRO A 163 6.09 -30.80 -4.01
C PRO A 163 5.48 -29.61 -3.26
N ARG A 164 4.15 -29.52 -3.34
CA ARG A 164 3.34 -28.44 -2.75
C ARG A 164 3.29 -28.65 -1.25
N GLY A 165 4.07 -27.88 -0.49
CA GLY A 165 4.09 -27.96 0.97
C GLY A 165 5.45 -28.34 1.55
N GLY A 166 6.41 -27.41 1.47
CA GLY A 166 7.61 -27.42 2.29
C GLY A 166 7.58 -26.23 3.24
N GLY A 167 6.60 -26.19 4.15
CA GLY A 167 6.71 -25.29 5.30
C GLY A 167 8.03 -25.61 6.01
N LYS A 168 8.98 -24.68 5.98
CA LYS A 168 10.16 -24.74 6.84
C LYS A 168 9.63 -24.76 8.28
N LYS A 169 9.58 -25.96 8.87
CA LYS A 169 9.62 -26.11 10.32
C LYS A 169 11.01 -25.62 10.74
N ARG A 170 11.08 -24.39 11.23
CA ARG A 170 11.97 -23.87 12.28
C ARG A 170 11.77 -22.38 12.39
#